data_AF-A0A644ZNC3-F1
#
_entry.id   AF-A0A644ZNC3-F1
#
_cell.length_a   1.000
_cell.length_b   1.000
_cell.length_c   1.000
_cell.angle_alpha   90.00
_cell.angle_beta   90.00
_cell.angle_gamma   90.00
#
_symmetry.space_group_name_H-M   'P 1'
#
loop_
_entity.id
_entity.type
_entity.pdbx_description
1 polymer ?
#
loop_
_entity_poly.entity_id
_entity_poly.type
_entity_poly.pdbx_seq_one_letter_code
_entity_poly.pdbx_strand_id
1 'polypeptide(L)'
;MFSVRAMELILEGFRHIGKAGPEARFDYLDEFVTASMFAGIAFLKAGCGPVHALSFPLGGMYHVPHGESNYALFGKILELYDEGNPNGELLRFKQVIARILDCTPEEALKELSMLEEKVLPLKPLRSYGFTQADIRTFPVSVEENQQRLLTNAYVPMTREMMERVYRECF
;
A
#
# COMPACT_ATOMS: atom_id res chain seq x y z
N MET A 1 2.98 -8.20 -16.27
CA MET A 1 3.86 -7.38 -17.14
C MET A 1 3.78 -5.90 -16.76
N PHE A 2 2.64 -5.21 -16.96
CA PHE A 2 2.52 -3.78 -16.63
C PHE A 2 2.72 -3.42 -15.14
N SER A 3 2.11 -4.18 -14.22
CA SER A 3 2.28 -3.95 -12.77
C SER A 3 3.74 -4.07 -12.31
N VAL A 4 4.44 -5.11 -12.78
CA VAL A 4 5.86 -5.32 -12.48
C VAL A 4 6.71 -4.18 -13.04
N ARG A 5 6.45 -3.74 -14.27
CA ARG A 5 7.20 -2.62 -14.85
C ARG A 5 6.93 -1.29 -14.13
N ALA A 6 5.71 -1.06 -13.68
CA ALA A 6 5.38 0.10 -12.86
C ALA A 6 6.15 0.08 -11.53
N MET A 7 6.19 -1.07 -10.84
CA MET A 7 6.96 -1.22 -9.59
C MET A 7 8.46 -1.00 -9.81
N GLU A 8 9.04 -1.54 -10.88
CA GLU A 8 10.47 -1.32 -11.21
C GLU A 8 10.80 0.17 -11.31
N LEU A 9 10.00 0.93 -12.06
CA LEU A 9 10.22 2.37 -12.25
C LEU A 9 9.96 3.16 -10.95
N ILE A 10 8.87 2.89 -10.25
CA ILE A 10 8.53 3.61 -9.00
C ILE A 10 9.62 3.40 -7.95
N LEU A 11 10.01 2.14 -7.73
CA LEU A 11 10.98 1.83 -6.68
C LEU A 11 12.38 2.32 -7.02
N GLU A 12 12.78 2.32 -8.29
CA GLU A 12 14.06 2.95 -8.68
C GLU A 12 14.02 4.46 -8.43
N GLY A 13 12.93 5.15 -8.81
CA GLY A 13 12.72 6.56 -8.47
C GLY A 13 12.78 6.82 -6.96
N PHE A 14 12.19 5.94 -6.15
CA PHE A 14 12.26 6.04 -4.68
C PHE A 14 13.69 5.82 -4.16
N ARG A 15 14.48 4.93 -4.78
CA ARG A 15 15.91 4.77 -4.43
C ARG A 15 16.71 6.01 -4.75
N HIS A 16 16.42 6.70 -5.86
CA HIS A 16 17.03 7.99 -6.17
C HIS A 16 16.71 9.03 -5.09
N ILE A 17 15.43 9.15 -4.72
CA ILE A 17 14.98 10.05 -3.63
C ILE A 17 15.67 9.69 -2.31
N GLY A 18 15.72 8.40 -1.96
CA GLY A 18 16.33 7.95 -0.71
C GLY A 18 17.84 8.16 -0.61
N LYS A 19 18.55 8.32 -1.75
CA LYS A 19 20.01 8.56 -1.80
C LYS A 19 20.36 10.04 -1.91
N ALA A 20 19.64 10.78 -2.75
CA ALA A 20 19.95 12.16 -3.13
C ALA A 20 18.98 13.20 -2.55
N GLY A 21 17.99 12.76 -1.78
CA GLY A 21 16.97 13.60 -1.17
C GLY A 21 15.76 13.84 -2.07
N PRO A 22 14.72 14.55 -1.56
CA PRO A 22 13.43 14.69 -2.22
C PRO A 22 13.51 15.26 -3.64
N GLU A 23 14.44 16.18 -3.88
CA GLU A 23 14.54 16.92 -5.15
C GLU A 23 15.04 16.03 -6.30
N ALA A 24 15.66 14.89 -6.02
CA ALA A 24 16.06 13.91 -7.04
C ALA A 24 14.86 13.38 -7.84
N ARG A 25 13.63 13.54 -7.34
CA ARG A 25 12.40 13.22 -8.09
C ARG A 25 12.27 14.00 -9.39
N PHE A 26 12.82 15.21 -9.47
CA PHE A 26 12.70 16.08 -10.65
C PHE A 26 13.48 15.55 -11.85
N ASP A 27 14.57 14.82 -11.60
CA ASP A 27 15.38 14.19 -12.63
C ASP A 27 14.77 12.86 -13.12
N TYR A 28 13.66 12.41 -12.53
CA TYR A 28 13.03 11.10 -12.76
C TYR A 28 11.53 11.20 -13.09
N LEU A 29 11.06 12.39 -13.48
CA LEU A 29 9.63 12.66 -13.70
C LEU A 29 9.04 11.85 -14.86
N ASP A 30 9.78 11.70 -15.95
CA ASP A 30 9.30 10.99 -17.15
C ASP A 30 9.05 9.50 -16.84
N GLU A 31 9.93 8.91 -16.05
CA GLU A 31 9.79 7.55 -15.55
C GLU A 31 8.62 7.42 -14.58
N PHE A 32 8.40 8.37 -13.67
CA PHE A 32 7.24 8.35 -12.77
C PHE A 32 5.92 8.45 -13.54
N VAL A 33 5.83 9.32 -14.55
CA VAL A 33 4.64 9.44 -15.40
C VAL A 33 4.40 8.14 -16.16
N THR A 34 5.45 7.54 -16.72
CA THR A 34 5.40 6.24 -17.41
C THR A 34 4.95 5.13 -16.45
N ALA A 35 5.48 5.10 -15.24
CA ALA A 35 5.11 4.13 -14.23
C ALA A 35 3.64 4.27 -13.81
N SER A 36 3.17 5.51 -13.64
CA SER A 36 1.76 5.81 -13.35
C SER A 36 0.84 5.32 -14.47
N MET A 37 1.23 5.51 -15.74
CA MET A 37 0.48 4.98 -16.88
C MET A 37 0.40 3.44 -16.83
N PHE A 38 1.52 2.76 -16.60
CA PHE A 38 1.54 1.29 -16.49
C PHE A 38 0.74 0.76 -15.30
N ALA A 39 0.81 1.43 -14.15
CA ALA A 39 -0.02 1.12 -13.00
C ALA A 39 -1.52 1.25 -13.36
N GLY A 40 -1.89 2.34 -14.05
CA GLY A 40 -3.22 2.58 -14.59
C GLY A 40 -3.74 1.44 -15.46
N ILE A 41 -2.95 1.01 -16.45
CA ILE A 41 -3.30 -0.12 -17.33
C ILE A 41 -3.51 -1.41 -16.51
N ALA A 42 -2.64 -1.66 -15.53
CA ALA A 42 -2.71 -2.86 -14.71
C ALA A 42 -3.98 -2.91 -13.85
N PHE A 43 -4.26 -1.87 -13.06
CA PHE A 43 -5.42 -1.87 -12.17
C PHE A 43 -6.73 -1.63 -12.93
N LEU A 44 -6.73 -1.02 -14.12
CA LEU A 44 -7.94 -0.93 -14.95
C LEU A 44 -8.48 -2.32 -15.29
N LYS A 45 -7.59 -3.30 -15.49
CA LYS A 45 -7.96 -4.69 -15.80
C LYS A 45 -8.17 -5.55 -14.56
N ALA A 46 -7.28 -5.43 -13.57
CA ALA A 46 -7.28 -6.30 -12.38
C ALA A 46 -8.15 -5.75 -11.22
N GLY A 47 -8.45 -4.46 -11.22
CA GLY A 47 -9.00 -3.75 -10.07
C GLY A 47 -7.94 -3.47 -8.99
N CYS A 48 -8.41 -2.96 -7.86
CA CYS A 48 -7.64 -2.76 -6.64
C CYS A 48 -8.14 -3.71 -5.55
N GLY A 49 -7.49 -3.68 -4.38
CA GLY A 49 -7.81 -4.55 -3.25
C GLY A 49 -8.04 -3.79 -1.93
N PRO A 50 -7.93 -4.48 -0.78
CA PRO A 50 -8.26 -3.94 0.54
C PRO A 50 -7.54 -2.67 0.96
N VAL A 51 -6.32 -2.40 0.47
CA VAL A 51 -5.64 -1.12 0.73
C VAL A 51 -6.51 0.06 0.30
N HIS A 52 -7.13 -0.01 -0.89
CA HIS A 52 -8.05 1.02 -1.36
C HIS A 52 -9.41 0.98 -0.64
N ALA A 53 -9.86 -0.20 -0.22
CA ALA A 53 -11.13 -0.35 0.48
C ALA A 53 -11.09 0.32 1.86
N LEU A 54 -10.04 0.04 2.64
CA LEU A 54 -9.88 0.54 4.00
C LEU A 54 -9.41 2.00 4.04
N SER A 55 -8.77 2.51 2.99
CA SER A 55 -8.37 3.92 2.93
C SER A 55 -9.53 4.85 2.58
N PHE A 56 -10.61 4.34 1.96
CA PHE A 56 -11.73 5.16 1.48
C PHE A 56 -12.37 6.01 2.60
N PRO A 57 -12.70 5.47 3.79
CA PRO A 57 -13.32 6.29 4.83
C PRO A 57 -12.35 7.33 5.44
N LEU A 58 -11.02 7.11 5.38
CA LEU A 58 -10.03 8.12 5.82
C LEU A 58 -10.09 9.37 4.95
N GLY A 59 -10.15 9.20 3.62
CA GLY A 59 -10.29 10.32 2.70
C GLY A 59 -11.66 11.01 2.81
N GLY A 60 -12.72 10.24 3.04
CA GLY A 60 -14.08 10.77 3.16
C GLY A 60 -14.34 11.55 4.45
N MET A 61 -13.88 11.02 5.60
CA MET A 61 -14.19 11.57 6.92
C MET A 61 -13.14 12.55 7.42
N TYR A 62 -11.86 12.30 7.13
CA TYR A 62 -10.73 13.08 7.65
C TYR A 62 -10.01 13.91 6.58
N HIS A 63 -10.47 13.85 5.32
CA HIS A 63 -9.88 14.58 4.19
C HIS A 63 -8.38 14.29 3.99
N VAL A 64 -7.93 13.10 4.41
CA VAL A 64 -6.54 12.67 4.22
C VAL A 64 -6.32 12.47 2.70
N PRO A 65 -5.22 12.99 2.13
CA PRO A 65 -4.91 12.77 0.72
C PRO A 65 -4.94 11.28 0.37
N HIS A 66 -5.50 10.93 -0.79
CA HIS A 66 -5.74 9.53 -1.15
C HIS A 66 -4.46 8.67 -1.13
N GLY A 67 -3.35 9.19 -1.67
CA GLY A 67 -2.06 8.50 -1.64
C GLY A 67 -1.54 8.25 -0.22
N GLU A 68 -1.67 9.25 0.67
CA GLU A 68 -1.29 9.17 2.07
C GLU A 68 -2.20 8.20 2.86
N SER A 69 -3.51 8.19 2.56
CA SER A 69 -4.48 7.24 3.15
C SER A 69 -4.17 5.78 2.78
N ASN A 70 -3.82 5.53 1.52
CA ASN A 70 -3.39 4.22 1.07
C ASN A 70 -2.10 3.79 1.77
N TYR A 71 -1.10 4.69 1.79
CA TYR A 71 0.20 4.41 2.37
C TYR A 71 0.12 4.10 3.87
N ALA A 72 -0.72 4.84 4.62
CA ALA A 72 -0.93 4.64 6.05
C ALA A 72 -1.38 3.21 6.43
N LEU A 73 -2.00 2.48 5.50
CA LEU A 73 -2.51 1.13 5.72
C LEU A 73 -1.75 0.05 4.93
N PHE A 74 -0.90 0.46 4.00
CA PHE A 74 -0.29 -0.42 2.99
C PHE A 74 0.57 -1.50 3.62
N GLY A 75 1.56 -1.11 4.43
CA GLY A 75 2.48 -2.05 5.07
C GLY A 75 1.76 -3.05 5.97
N LYS A 76 0.83 -2.58 6.81
CA LYS A 76 0.07 -3.44 7.72
C LYS A 76 -0.76 -4.50 6.99
N ILE A 77 -1.37 -4.14 5.86
CA ILE A 77 -2.14 -5.11 5.05
C ILE A 77 -1.22 -6.16 4.44
N LEU A 78 -0.03 -5.78 3.96
CA LEU A 78 0.96 -6.74 3.45
C LEU A 78 1.45 -7.70 4.54
N GLU A 79 1.68 -7.22 5.76
CA GLU A 79 2.03 -8.06 6.91
C GLU A 79 0.94 -9.10 7.22
N LEU A 80 -0.33 -8.67 7.27
CA LEU A 80 -1.44 -9.61 7.50
C LEU A 80 -1.62 -10.63 6.36
N TYR A 81 -1.31 -10.23 5.13
CA TYR A 81 -1.27 -11.18 4.01
C TYR A 81 -0.14 -12.19 4.15
N ASP A 82 1.02 -11.78 4.67
CA ASP A 82 2.15 -12.67 4.91
C ASP A 82 1.86 -13.65 6.05
N GLU A 83 1.20 -13.20 7.12
CA GLU A 83 0.73 -14.08 8.19
C GLU A 83 -0.30 -15.11 7.70
N GLY A 84 -1.26 -14.68 6.85
CA GLY A 84 -2.38 -15.51 6.42
C GLY A 84 -2.03 -16.52 5.33
N ASN A 85 -1.20 -16.14 4.35
CA ASN A 85 -0.75 -17.02 3.28
C ASN A 85 0.61 -16.57 2.71
N PRO A 86 1.74 -16.96 3.33
CA PRO A 86 3.06 -16.46 2.93
C PRO A 86 3.56 -17.02 1.60
N ASN A 87 2.98 -18.12 1.10
CA ASN A 87 3.58 -18.96 0.05
C ASN A 87 2.89 -18.87 -1.33
N GLY A 88 1.87 -18.03 -1.50
CA GLY A 88 1.17 -17.88 -2.78
C GLY A 88 1.64 -16.68 -3.61
N GLU A 89 0.70 -15.91 -4.19
CA GLU A 89 1.05 -14.73 -5.00
C GLU A 89 1.82 -13.66 -4.23
N LEU A 90 1.70 -13.63 -2.90
CA LEU A 90 2.53 -12.76 -2.07
C LEU A 90 4.01 -13.15 -2.12
N LEU A 91 4.36 -14.44 -2.18
CA LEU A 91 5.75 -14.86 -2.35
C LEU A 91 6.32 -14.36 -3.68
N ARG A 92 5.51 -14.41 -4.75
CA ARG A 92 5.90 -13.86 -6.06
C ARG A 92 6.10 -12.35 -6.01
N PHE A 93 5.22 -11.63 -5.30
CA PHE A 93 5.39 -10.21 -5.03
C PHE A 93 6.69 -9.94 -4.28
N LYS A 94 6.96 -10.65 -3.18
CA LYS A 94 8.20 -10.53 -2.40
C LYS A 94 9.44 -10.81 -3.26
N GLN A 95 9.40 -11.81 -4.14
CA GLN A 95 10.49 -12.09 -5.10
C GLN A 95 10.72 -10.93 -6.09
N VAL A 96 9.66 -10.29 -6.58
CA VAL A 96 9.77 -9.12 -7.47
C VAL A 96 10.38 -7.94 -6.72
N ILE A 97 9.90 -7.65 -5.51
CA ILE A 97 10.44 -6.58 -4.66
C ILE A 97 11.91 -6.86 -4.32
N ALA A 98 12.25 -8.08 -3.90
CA ALA A 98 13.60 -8.52 -3.60
C ALA A 98 14.56 -8.30 -4.77
N ARG A 99 14.15 -8.67 -5.98
CA ARG A 99 14.92 -8.43 -7.20
C ARG A 99 15.14 -6.94 -7.50
N ILE A 100 14.14 -6.10 -7.26
CA ILE A 100 14.23 -4.65 -7.53
C ILE A 100 15.11 -3.94 -6.49
N LEU A 101 14.95 -4.30 -5.23
CA LEU A 101 15.64 -3.67 -4.11
C LEU A 101 17.01 -4.28 -3.79
N ASP A 102 17.36 -5.38 -4.46
CA ASP A 102 18.60 -6.14 -4.24
C ASP A 102 18.70 -6.67 -2.80
N CYS A 103 17.64 -7.37 -2.36
CA CYS A 103 17.55 -8.02 -1.05
C CYS A 103 16.99 -9.44 -1.17
N THR A 104 16.81 -10.13 -0.04
CA THR A 104 16.17 -11.45 -0.01
C THR A 104 14.63 -11.34 -0.02
N PRO A 105 13.88 -12.35 -0.52
CA PRO A 105 12.41 -12.37 -0.42
C PRO A 105 11.88 -12.27 1.01
N GLU A 106 12.62 -12.75 2.00
CA GLU A 106 12.29 -12.68 3.42
C GLU A 106 12.37 -11.25 3.95
N GLU A 107 13.28 -10.44 3.43
CA GLU A 107 13.48 -9.04 3.82
C GLU A 107 12.65 -8.06 2.97
N ALA A 108 12.05 -8.53 1.87
CA ALA A 108 11.42 -7.69 0.85
C ALA A 108 10.40 -6.69 1.39
N LEU A 109 9.48 -7.11 2.29
CA LEU A 109 8.47 -6.21 2.85
C LEU A 109 9.08 -5.14 3.76
N LYS A 110 10.13 -5.51 4.52
CA LYS A 110 10.86 -4.60 5.41
C LYS A 110 11.64 -3.56 4.59
N GLU A 111 12.39 -4.01 3.58
CA GLU A 111 13.17 -3.10 2.71
C GLU A 111 12.25 -2.15 1.92
N LEU A 112 11.09 -2.65 1.47
CA LEU A 112 10.07 -1.82 0.85
C LEU A 112 9.59 -0.72 1.79
N SER A 113 9.19 -1.08 3.02
CA SER A 113 8.74 -0.11 4.02
C SER A 113 9.80 0.94 4.33
N MET A 114 11.06 0.53 4.54
CA MET A 114 12.17 1.46 4.79
C MET A 114 12.45 2.40 3.62
N LEU A 115 12.22 1.96 2.39
CA LEU A 115 12.37 2.81 1.21
C LEU A 115 11.22 3.83 1.10
N GLU A 116 9.98 3.37 1.29
CA GLU A 116 8.79 4.21 1.21
C GLU A 116 8.81 5.32 2.29
N GLU A 117 9.29 5.03 3.50
CA GLU A 117 9.42 6.03 4.57
C GLU A 117 10.38 7.19 4.22
N LYS A 118 11.34 6.97 3.32
CA LYS A 118 12.22 8.04 2.82
C LYS A 118 11.51 9.00 1.87
N VAL A 119 10.39 8.57 1.29
CA VAL A 119 9.57 9.36 0.36
C VAL A 119 8.45 10.07 1.09
N LEU A 120 7.72 9.33 1.94
CA LEU A 120 6.64 9.86 2.74
C LEU A 120 6.75 9.25 4.15
N PRO A 121 7.01 10.05 5.20
CA PRO A 121 7.04 9.54 6.56
C PRO A 121 5.68 8.98 6.98
N LEU A 122 5.66 7.75 7.49
CA LEU A 122 4.45 7.12 8.00
C LEU A 122 3.97 7.87 9.24
N LYS A 123 2.66 8.17 9.31
CA LYS A 123 2.03 8.79 10.47
C LYS A 123 0.97 7.85 11.04
N PRO A 124 0.83 7.78 12.37
CA PRO A 124 -0.25 7.01 12.99
C PRO A 124 -1.61 7.63 12.65
N LEU A 125 -2.65 6.81 12.54
CA LEU A 125 -3.98 7.27 12.12
C LEU A 125 -4.54 8.36 13.05
N ARG A 126 -4.26 8.30 14.35
CA ARG A 126 -4.66 9.34 15.32
C ARG A 126 -4.18 10.74 14.96
N SER A 127 -3.10 10.87 14.17
CA SER A 127 -2.59 12.17 13.72
C SER A 127 -3.51 12.85 12.69
N TYR A 128 -4.37 12.09 12.02
CA TYR A 128 -5.37 12.60 11.09
C TYR A 128 -6.72 12.90 11.76
N GLY A 129 -6.85 12.69 13.07
CA GLY A 129 -8.11 12.80 13.81
C GLY A 129 -8.87 11.49 13.97
N PHE A 130 -8.32 10.37 13.48
CA PHE A 130 -8.90 9.04 13.65
C PHE A 130 -9.03 8.66 15.14
N THR A 131 -10.17 8.10 15.53
CA THR A 131 -10.52 7.81 16.92
C THR A 131 -10.58 6.30 17.19
N GLN A 132 -10.57 5.91 18.47
CA GLN A 132 -10.73 4.49 18.82
C GLN A 132 -12.11 3.94 18.45
N ALA A 133 -13.14 4.79 18.38
CA ALA A 133 -14.47 4.38 17.93
C ALA A 133 -14.43 3.96 16.45
N ASP A 134 -13.62 4.65 15.64
CA ASP A 134 -13.50 4.40 14.20
C ASP A 134 -12.95 3.02 13.87
N ILE A 135 -12.12 2.44 14.77
CA ILE A 135 -11.63 1.07 14.63
C ILE A 135 -12.79 0.09 14.41
N ARG A 136 -13.95 0.33 15.04
CA ARG A 136 -15.14 -0.53 14.92
C ARG A 136 -16.13 -0.05 13.86
N THR A 137 -16.28 1.26 13.66
CA THR A 137 -17.27 1.80 12.72
C THR A 137 -16.79 1.75 11.27
N PHE A 138 -15.49 1.93 11.01
CA PHE A 138 -14.94 1.94 9.64
C PHE A 138 -15.09 0.59 8.95
N PRO A 139 -14.77 -0.57 9.56
CA PRO A 139 -15.01 -1.87 8.95
C PRO A 139 -16.46 -2.08 8.47
N VAL A 140 -17.46 -1.59 9.24
CA VAL A 140 -18.88 -1.65 8.84
C VAL A 140 -19.10 -0.87 7.56
N SER A 141 -18.63 0.38 7.50
CA SER A 141 -18.74 1.22 6.30
C SER A 141 -18.02 0.60 5.09
N VAL A 142 -16.85 0.00 5.29
CA VAL A 142 -16.08 -0.66 4.21
C VAL A 142 -16.84 -1.89 3.68
N GLU A 143 -17.42 -2.71 4.54
CA GLU A 143 -18.24 -3.86 4.14
C GLU A 143 -19.51 -3.45 3.39
N GLU A 144 -20.10 -2.29 3.72
CA GLU A 144 -21.31 -1.76 3.08
C GLU A 144 -21.05 -1.05 1.76
N ASN A 145 -19.84 -0.49 1.54
CA ASN A 145 -19.59 0.40 0.40
C ASN A 145 -18.45 -0.04 -0.52
N GLN A 146 -17.57 -0.98 -0.10
CA GLN A 146 -16.33 -1.32 -0.83
C GLN A 146 -16.22 -2.81 -1.17
N GLN A 147 -17.35 -3.52 -1.34
CA GLN A 147 -17.38 -4.98 -1.55
C GLN A 147 -16.53 -5.41 -2.74
N ARG A 148 -16.60 -4.66 -3.86
CA ARG A 148 -15.81 -4.96 -5.06
C ARG A 148 -14.30 -5.04 -4.77
N LEU A 149 -13.81 -4.17 -3.90
CA LEU A 149 -12.39 -4.13 -3.51
C LEU A 149 -12.06 -5.23 -2.51
N LEU A 150 -12.98 -5.56 -1.59
CA LEU A 150 -12.80 -6.66 -0.64
C LEU A 150 -12.80 -8.03 -1.33
N THR A 151 -13.59 -8.22 -2.39
CA THR A 151 -13.59 -9.47 -3.18
C THR A 151 -12.24 -9.75 -3.83
N ASN A 152 -11.46 -8.71 -4.11
CA ASN A 152 -10.12 -8.80 -4.68
C ASN A 152 -9.01 -9.03 -3.63
N ALA A 153 -9.37 -9.25 -2.36
CA ALA A 153 -8.39 -9.51 -1.31
C ALA A 153 -7.62 -10.81 -1.56
N TYR A 154 -6.30 -10.78 -1.38
CA TYR A 154 -5.48 -11.99 -1.48
C TYR A 154 -5.79 -13.00 -0.37
N VAL A 155 -5.91 -12.49 0.86
CA VAL A 155 -6.48 -13.22 2.01
C VAL A 155 -7.83 -12.57 2.32
N PRO A 156 -8.94 -13.33 2.48
CA PRO A 156 -10.25 -12.77 2.80
C PRO A 156 -10.21 -11.85 4.02
N MET A 157 -10.67 -10.61 3.86
CA MET A 157 -10.71 -9.63 4.94
C MET A 157 -11.96 -9.81 5.80
N THR A 158 -11.81 -10.44 6.97
CA THR A 158 -12.89 -10.47 7.96
C THR A 158 -12.99 -9.13 8.68
N ARG A 159 -14.12 -8.89 9.36
CA ARG A 159 -14.29 -7.71 10.20
C ARG A 159 -13.18 -7.57 11.23
N GLU A 160 -12.82 -8.68 11.89
CA GLU A 160 -11.76 -8.71 12.89
C GLU A 160 -10.39 -8.35 12.30
N MET A 161 -10.11 -8.81 11.07
CA MET A 161 -8.87 -8.44 10.36
C MET A 161 -8.85 -6.94 10.03
N MET A 162 -9.96 -6.37 9.56
CA MET A 162 -10.04 -4.94 9.28
C MET A 162 -9.91 -4.10 10.56
N GLU A 163 -10.56 -4.50 11.65
CA GLU A 163 -10.37 -3.87 12.97
C GLU A 163 -8.91 -3.94 13.42
N ARG A 164 -8.24 -5.08 13.21
CA ARG A 164 -6.82 -5.26 13.54
C ARG A 164 -5.94 -4.32 12.74
N VAL A 165 -6.19 -4.15 11.43
CA VAL A 165 -5.46 -3.17 10.59
C VAL A 165 -5.56 -1.78 11.20
N TYR A 166 -6.77 -1.28 11.47
CA TYR A 166 -6.95 0.07 12.01
C TYR A 166 -6.35 0.22 13.41
N ARG A 167 -6.45 -0.81 14.25
CA ARG A 167 -5.92 -0.80 15.62
C ARG A 167 -4.39 -0.75 15.65
N GLU A 168 -3.73 -1.50 14.77
CA GLU A 168 -2.27 -1.52 14.69
C GLU A 168 -1.70 -0.29 13.97
N CYS A 169 -2.51 0.42 13.18
CA CYS A 169 -2.14 1.69 12.56
C CYS A 169 -2.54 2.93 13.40
N PHE A 170 -3.22 2.76 14.54
CA PHE A 170 -3.78 3.84 15.36
C PHE A 170 -2.75 4.84 15.87
#